data_AF-A0A9P1FRA2-F1
#
_entry.id   AF-A0A9P1FRA2-F1
#
_cell.length_a   1.000
_cell.length_b   1.000
_cell.length_c   1.000
_cell.angle_alpha   90.00
_cell.angle_beta   90.00
_cell.angle_gamma   90.00
#
_symmetry.space_group_name_H-M   'P 1'
#
loop_
_entity.id
_entity.type
_entity.pdbx_description
1 polymer ?
#
loop_
_entity_poly.entity_id
_entity_poly.type
_entity_poly.pdbx_seq_one_letter_code
_entity_poly.pdbx_strand_id
1 'polypeptide(L)'
;MTYRWPSSETMAADDQLWLRSPCAEDAPYFFLCNRSLGTQVLEVRGRAEAASLRMSEFDGSDRQKWMVDGESRLTSKLDASTSSSCSRVKYCIDVIGARDENGASVCAYAANGGWNQRWDMEVVDKASSIELVRIVSKMAGQRLLTVENGDQMRKDMIMEICYLSRWCHLEQGLVQLQKVVWNHGVPEAIVEERLGKQLGKGTGSDDKGSGKDADTVLARVLPVNSQTGTSWHPKIEHGLCVSGGGSRAFAYSMGVYRALHELQLIPRLDAISSVSGGTWCSSIFMFARSFKGRSISTEELLGPGTKPSELSMEFLRRDVAPIASGIVHCDSDKIIVELLAKFKGREWEVWSHVMSAWLLRDFDELKSFDAYMASSEESVEKIRANNPELKESLFLTPRSDRPGTFIMVGTLRAPLGKLASLENVVLFQMSPDYTGNPFYPEDQQVVYDGLPICPCDACCYTCSPLSRTVGGGFVETFAFGGLAPSTQEEGLTEVGKPEKPFALPYAVAISSWAPANYMELSRVTADHLNQRQRRLSTPFGTGDFDVPEKKLAFVISVLWSLKKTK
;
A
#
# COMPACT_ATOMS: atom_id res chain seq x y z
N MET A 1 30.84 -8.52 32.21
CA MET A 1 32.15 -8.37 31.56
C MET A 1 31.97 -7.52 30.30
N THR A 2 32.65 -6.39 30.24
CA THR A 2 32.66 -5.43 29.12
C THR A 2 33.55 -5.93 27.99
N TYR A 3 33.05 -5.94 26.76
CA TYR A 3 33.88 -6.14 25.57
C TYR A 3 33.65 -5.00 24.58
N ARG A 4 34.70 -4.20 24.37
CA ARG A 4 34.76 -3.12 23.39
C ARG A 4 34.93 -3.73 21.99
N TRP A 5 34.29 -3.08 21.02
CA TRP A 5 34.42 -3.37 19.58
C TRP A 5 35.74 -2.84 19.00
N PRO A 6 36.35 -3.52 18.01
CA PRO A 6 37.45 -2.95 17.25
C PRO A 6 36.94 -1.93 16.22
N SER A 7 37.71 -0.86 16.03
CA SER A 7 37.50 0.20 15.05
C SER A 7 37.94 -0.22 13.64
N SER A 8 37.06 0.07 12.68
CA SER A 8 37.22 0.22 11.23
C SER A 8 38.52 -0.27 10.56
N GLU A 9 38.38 -1.24 9.66
CA GLU A 9 38.88 -1.13 8.28
C GLU A 9 38.11 -2.13 7.38
N THR A 10 37.26 -1.59 6.50
CA THR A 10 36.56 -2.28 5.39
C THR A 10 35.80 -3.57 5.74
N MET A 11 34.64 -3.46 6.40
CA MET A 11 33.77 -4.60 6.70
C MET A 11 32.40 -4.44 6.06
N ALA A 12 32.02 -5.45 5.27
CA ALA A 12 30.65 -5.75 4.88
C ALA A 12 29.71 -5.77 6.11
N ALA A 13 28.40 -5.56 5.91
CA ALA A 13 27.43 -5.42 7.00
C ALA A 13 27.40 -6.66 7.93
N ASP A 14 27.02 -6.48 9.21
CA ASP A 14 27.09 -7.53 10.24
C ASP A 14 26.27 -8.79 9.90
N ASP A 15 25.26 -8.67 9.03
CA ASP A 15 24.45 -9.77 8.51
C ASP A 15 25.20 -10.67 7.51
N GLN A 16 26.37 -10.23 7.02
CA GLN A 16 27.25 -10.96 6.11
C GLN A 16 28.44 -11.63 6.84
N LEU A 17 28.52 -11.49 8.17
CA LEU A 17 29.61 -12.00 8.99
C LEU A 17 29.14 -13.15 9.88
N TRP A 18 29.96 -14.21 9.96
CA TRP A 18 29.64 -15.44 10.67
C TRP A 18 30.72 -15.80 11.68
N LEU A 19 30.32 -16.19 12.90
CA LEU A 19 31.18 -16.81 13.88
C LEU A 19 31.18 -18.32 13.65
N ARG A 20 32.35 -18.87 13.33
CA ARG A 20 32.62 -20.30 13.22
C ARG A 20 33.17 -20.80 14.54
N SER A 21 32.34 -21.51 15.29
CA SER A 21 32.72 -22.08 16.59
C SER A 21 32.93 -23.60 16.47
N PRO A 22 34.13 -24.13 16.76
CA PRO A 22 34.39 -25.57 16.67
C PRO A 22 33.51 -26.37 17.64
N CYS A 23 33.06 -27.56 17.22
CA CYS A 23 32.41 -28.52 18.10
C CYS A 23 33.49 -29.38 18.76
N ALA A 24 33.87 -29.03 20.00
CA ALA A 24 34.97 -29.68 20.71
C ALA A 24 34.78 -31.20 20.90
N GLU A 25 33.53 -31.65 20.97
CA GLU A 25 33.17 -33.05 21.21
C GLU A 25 33.05 -33.89 19.92
N ASP A 26 33.04 -33.23 18.74
CA ASP A 26 32.66 -33.87 17.47
C ASP A 26 33.39 -33.22 16.28
N ALA A 27 34.72 -33.24 16.32
CA ALA A 27 35.53 -32.81 15.19
C ALA A 27 35.27 -33.70 13.96
N PRO A 28 35.23 -33.17 12.72
CA PRO A 28 35.61 -31.82 12.30
C PRO A 28 34.46 -30.81 12.29
N TYR A 29 33.33 -31.10 12.95
CA TYR A 29 32.16 -30.23 12.88
C TYR A 29 32.33 -28.92 13.66
N PHE A 30 31.60 -27.91 13.22
CA PHE A 30 31.49 -26.60 13.84
C PHE A 30 30.05 -26.09 13.77
N PHE A 31 29.79 -25.03 14.54
CA PHE A 31 28.54 -24.27 14.54
C PHE A 31 28.77 -22.93 13.87
N LEU A 32 27.74 -22.43 13.18
CA LEU A 32 27.75 -21.13 12.51
C LEU A 32 26.73 -20.21 13.18
N CYS A 33 27.20 -19.12 13.79
CA CYS A 33 26.35 -18.05 14.28
C CYS A 33 26.48 -16.84 13.37
N ASN A 34 25.39 -16.17 13.00
CA ASN A 34 25.49 -14.92 12.27
C ASN A 34 25.68 -13.74 13.25
N ARG A 35 26.58 -12.80 12.94
CA ARG A 35 26.92 -11.69 13.84
C ARG A 35 25.73 -10.76 14.10
N SER A 36 24.81 -10.61 13.16
CA SER A 36 23.60 -9.81 13.34
C SER A 36 22.54 -10.44 14.27
N LEU A 37 22.64 -11.75 14.56
CA LEU A 37 21.61 -12.52 15.29
C LEU A 37 22.08 -13.08 16.65
N GLY A 38 23.23 -12.62 17.14
CA GLY A 38 23.72 -12.97 18.48
C GLY A 38 24.10 -14.46 18.62
N THR A 39 23.39 -15.18 19.48
CA THR A 39 23.75 -16.56 19.91
C THR A 39 23.03 -17.67 19.14
N GLN A 40 22.20 -17.33 18.15
CA GLN A 40 21.52 -18.33 17.33
C GLN A 40 22.48 -18.99 16.33
N VAL A 41 22.26 -20.27 16.06
CA VAL A 41 23.07 -21.09 15.15
C VAL A 41 22.26 -21.56 13.93
N LEU A 42 22.96 -21.71 12.80
CA LEU A 42 22.40 -22.26 11.57
C LEU A 42 22.04 -23.74 11.72
N GLU A 43 20.81 -24.11 11.38
CA GLU A 43 20.29 -25.47 11.45
C GLU A 43 19.61 -25.91 10.14
N VAL A 44 19.61 -27.23 9.89
CA VAL A 44 18.74 -27.87 8.88
C VAL A 44 17.41 -28.28 9.52
N ARG A 45 16.28 -27.84 8.92
CA ARG A 45 14.93 -28.17 9.38
C ARG A 45 14.13 -28.90 8.31
N GLY A 46 13.61 -30.08 8.69
CA GLY A 46 12.85 -30.97 7.80
C GLY A 46 13.73 -32.07 7.18
N ARG A 47 13.10 -32.97 6.42
CA ARG A 47 13.77 -34.08 5.69
C ARG A 47 13.28 -34.18 4.24
N ALA A 48 12.91 -33.05 3.64
CA ALA A 48 12.49 -32.97 2.24
C ALA A 48 13.73 -32.95 1.32
N GLU A 49 13.55 -33.20 0.03
CA GLU A 49 14.63 -33.16 -0.97
C GLU A 49 15.38 -31.81 -0.95
N ALA A 50 14.63 -30.71 -0.80
CA ALA A 50 15.13 -29.39 -0.42
C ALA A 50 14.64 -29.03 1.00
N ALA A 51 15.49 -29.25 2.02
CA ALA A 51 15.20 -28.91 3.41
C ALA A 51 15.45 -27.41 3.69
N SER A 52 14.80 -26.88 4.72
CA SER A 52 14.90 -25.46 5.08
C SER A 52 16.17 -25.21 5.92
N LEU A 53 16.84 -24.09 5.68
CA LEU A 53 17.88 -23.55 6.56
C LEU A 53 17.28 -22.50 7.48
N ARG A 54 17.63 -22.53 8.78
CA ARG A 54 17.12 -21.56 9.76
C ARG A 54 18.18 -21.21 10.79
N MET A 55 18.06 -20.04 11.40
CA MET A 55 18.74 -19.70 12.65
C MET A 55 17.87 -20.13 13.84
N SER A 56 18.46 -20.81 14.81
CA SER A 56 17.76 -21.42 15.95
C SER A 56 18.58 -21.30 17.24
N GLU A 57 17.96 -21.49 18.39
CA GLU A 57 18.71 -21.58 19.66
C GLU A 57 19.64 -22.79 19.63
N PHE A 58 20.84 -22.62 20.18
CA PHE A 58 21.83 -23.69 20.24
C PHE A 58 21.34 -24.85 21.10
N ASP A 59 21.20 -26.03 20.48
CA ASP A 59 20.86 -27.29 21.14
C ASP A 59 21.95 -28.37 20.96
N GLY A 60 22.97 -28.09 20.15
CA GLY A 60 24.10 -28.99 19.91
C GLY A 60 23.76 -30.23 19.08
N SER A 61 22.55 -30.31 18.52
CA SER A 61 22.10 -31.45 17.72
C SER A 61 22.88 -31.57 16.41
N ASP A 62 22.82 -32.76 15.80
CA ASP A 62 23.43 -33.02 14.49
C ASP A 62 22.85 -32.11 13.37
N ARG A 63 21.71 -31.46 13.60
CA ARG A 63 21.10 -30.51 12.66
C ARG A 63 21.82 -29.17 12.61
N GLN A 64 22.56 -28.83 13.66
CA GLN A 64 23.28 -27.58 13.83
C GLN A 64 24.78 -27.71 13.52
N LYS A 65 25.24 -28.94 13.25
CA LYS A 65 26.64 -29.27 13.01
C LYS A 65 26.96 -29.24 11.53
N TRP A 66 27.97 -28.46 11.18
CA TRP A 66 28.44 -28.23 9.81
C TRP A 66 29.91 -28.59 9.68
N MET A 67 30.33 -29.06 8.51
CA MET A 67 31.74 -29.17 8.14
C MET A 67 31.93 -28.64 6.72
N VAL A 68 33.16 -28.27 6.37
CA VAL A 68 33.54 -28.06 4.97
C VAL A 68 34.16 -29.35 4.45
N ASP A 69 33.58 -29.95 3.42
CA ASP A 69 34.12 -31.18 2.83
C ASP A 69 35.23 -30.92 1.80
N GLY A 70 35.80 -31.99 1.23
CA GLY A 70 36.89 -31.92 0.25
C GLY A 70 36.53 -31.21 -1.07
N GLU A 71 35.25 -30.99 -1.36
CA GLU A 71 34.79 -30.25 -2.54
C GLU A 71 34.40 -28.80 -2.21
N SER A 72 34.75 -28.33 -1.01
CA SER A 72 34.35 -27.03 -0.47
C SER A 72 32.84 -26.87 -0.28
N ARG A 73 32.11 -27.96 -0.01
CA ARG A 73 30.68 -27.87 0.35
C ARG A 73 30.52 -27.68 1.84
N LEU A 74 29.60 -26.80 2.21
CA LEU A 74 29.15 -26.58 3.57
C LEU A 74 28.13 -27.66 3.95
N THR A 75 28.62 -28.76 4.49
CA THR A 75 27.89 -30.02 4.63
C THR A 75 27.42 -30.23 6.07
N SER A 76 26.14 -30.51 6.25
CA SER A 76 25.53 -30.85 7.53
C SER A 76 25.91 -32.26 7.97
N LYS A 77 25.87 -32.51 9.28
CA LYS A 77 25.98 -33.88 9.82
C LYS A 77 24.75 -34.74 9.48
N LEU A 78 23.61 -34.16 9.14
CA LEU A 78 22.42 -34.90 8.72
C LEU A 78 22.54 -35.50 7.32
N ASP A 79 21.99 -36.70 7.18
CA ASP A 79 21.82 -37.38 5.89
C ASP A 79 20.58 -36.83 5.15
N ALA A 80 20.72 -36.56 3.85
CA ALA A 80 19.67 -36.11 2.95
C ALA A 80 18.76 -37.25 2.44
N SER A 81 19.16 -38.52 2.59
CA SER A 81 18.34 -39.68 2.24
C SER A 81 17.89 -40.47 3.48
N THR A 82 16.67 -40.98 3.44
CA THR A 82 16.16 -41.99 4.41
C THR A 82 16.23 -43.41 3.86
N SER A 83 16.81 -43.62 2.67
CA SER A 83 16.90 -44.95 2.03
C SER A 83 18.20 -45.65 2.41
N SER A 84 18.07 -46.81 3.05
CA SER A 84 19.15 -47.61 3.65
C SER A 84 20.09 -48.30 2.65
N SER A 85 20.03 -48.01 1.34
CA SER A 85 20.76 -48.77 0.31
C SER A 85 21.67 -47.98 -0.63
N CYS A 86 21.84 -46.67 -0.44
CA CYS A 86 22.86 -45.89 -1.15
C CYS A 86 23.70 -45.09 -0.15
N SER A 87 24.95 -44.81 -0.53
CA SER A 87 25.85 -43.93 0.20
C SER A 87 25.08 -42.74 0.78
N ARG A 88 25.16 -42.54 2.11
CA ARG A 88 24.43 -41.50 2.82
C ARG A 88 24.86 -40.13 2.31
N VAL A 89 24.13 -39.61 1.32
CA VAL A 89 24.35 -38.27 0.80
C VAL A 89 24.00 -37.30 1.91
N LYS A 90 24.90 -36.36 2.22
CA LYS A 90 24.68 -35.34 3.24
C LYS A 90 23.92 -34.15 2.67
N TYR A 91 23.20 -33.43 3.53
CA TYR A 91 22.72 -32.11 3.16
C TYR A 91 23.90 -31.12 3.08
N CYS A 92 23.89 -30.20 2.12
CA CYS A 92 24.77 -29.05 2.10
C CYS A 92 24.00 -27.77 1.76
N ILE A 93 24.60 -26.61 2.03
CA ILE A 93 24.03 -25.31 1.65
C ILE A 93 24.07 -25.17 0.13
N ASP A 94 22.91 -24.96 -0.48
CA ASP A 94 22.68 -24.91 -1.93
C ASP A 94 21.97 -23.60 -2.30
N VAL A 95 22.48 -22.88 -3.31
CA VAL A 95 21.77 -21.75 -3.92
C VAL A 95 20.70 -22.27 -4.88
N ILE A 96 19.43 -21.97 -4.57
CA ILE A 96 18.27 -22.54 -5.27
C ILE A 96 18.33 -22.20 -6.76
N GLY A 97 18.32 -23.25 -7.59
CA GLY A 97 18.32 -23.13 -9.04
C GLY A 97 19.60 -22.55 -9.64
N ALA A 98 20.72 -22.56 -8.87
CA ALA A 98 21.99 -21.97 -9.28
C ALA A 98 21.87 -20.52 -9.79
N ARG A 99 20.97 -19.74 -9.17
CA ARG A 99 20.73 -18.34 -9.53
C ARG A 99 21.87 -17.47 -9.00
N ASP A 100 22.73 -17.05 -9.90
CA ASP A 100 23.86 -16.16 -9.59
C ASP A 100 23.40 -14.69 -9.62
N GLU A 101 22.50 -14.32 -8.71
CA GLU A 101 21.93 -12.97 -8.55
C GLU A 101 21.82 -12.57 -7.08
N ASN A 102 21.77 -11.27 -6.79
CA ASN A 102 21.60 -10.79 -5.41
C ASN A 102 20.19 -11.14 -4.90
N GLY A 103 20.08 -11.61 -3.65
CA GLY A 103 18.80 -12.03 -3.06
C GLY A 103 18.39 -13.46 -3.41
N ALA A 104 19.21 -14.21 -4.16
CA ALA A 104 18.96 -15.63 -4.40
C ALA A 104 18.90 -16.41 -3.08
N SER A 105 17.82 -17.16 -2.88
CA SER A 105 17.59 -17.96 -1.68
C SER A 105 18.47 -19.21 -1.63
N VAL A 106 18.81 -19.65 -0.42
CA VAL A 106 19.55 -20.89 -0.17
C VAL A 106 18.69 -21.91 0.56
N CYS A 107 18.95 -23.20 0.33
CA CYS A 107 18.33 -24.32 1.06
C CYS A 107 19.38 -25.36 1.48
N ALA A 108 18.96 -26.34 2.27
CA ALA A 108 19.73 -27.54 2.51
C ALA A 108 19.34 -28.58 1.45
N TYR A 109 20.24 -28.91 0.54
CA TYR A 109 19.98 -29.86 -0.54
C TYR A 109 20.95 -31.03 -0.48
N ALA A 110 20.58 -32.15 -1.09
CA ALA A 110 21.48 -33.29 -1.22
C ALA A 110 22.77 -32.88 -1.96
N ALA A 111 23.93 -33.21 -1.38
CA ALA A 111 25.22 -32.91 -1.98
C ALA A 111 25.34 -33.50 -3.40
N ASN A 112 25.70 -32.63 -4.35
CA ASN A 112 25.91 -32.93 -5.76
C ASN A 112 27.17 -32.19 -6.27
N GLY A 113 27.44 -32.28 -7.58
CA GLY A 113 28.63 -31.71 -8.20
C GLY A 113 28.55 -30.23 -8.58
N GLY A 114 27.42 -29.56 -8.32
CA GLY A 114 27.14 -28.19 -8.77
C GLY A 114 27.99 -27.12 -8.08
N TRP A 115 28.27 -26.02 -8.80
CA TRP A 115 28.99 -24.85 -8.26
C TRP A 115 28.17 -24.07 -7.23
N ASN A 116 26.83 -24.19 -7.30
CA ASN A 116 25.87 -23.58 -6.38
C ASN A 116 25.89 -24.18 -4.96
N GLN A 117 26.73 -25.19 -4.71
CA GLN A 117 26.93 -25.81 -3.39
C GLN A 117 28.33 -25.58 -2.81
N ARG A 118 29.19 -24.84 -3.54
CA ARG A 118 30.60 -24.68 -3.19
C ARG A 118 30.86 -23.29 -2.63
N TRP A 119 31.57 -23.24 -1.51
CA TRP A 119 31.77 -22.03 -0.71
C TRP A 119 33.22 -21.90 -0.26
N ASP A 120 33.76 -20.69 -0.28
CA ASP A 120 34.98 -20.33 0.43
C ASP A 120 34.66 -19.74 1.79
N MET A 121 35.44 -20.13 2.80
CA MET A 121 35.42 -19.50 4.12
C MET A 121 36.61 -18.57 4.26
N GLU A 122 36.38 -17.28 4.06
CA GLU A 122 37.39 -16.26 4.25
C GLU A 122 37.44 -15.85 5.71
N VAL A 123 38.56 -16.13 6.39
CA VAL A 123 38.76 -15.71 7.78
C VAL A 123 38.99 -14.20 7.82
N VAL A 124 38.08 -13.51 8.49
CA VAL A 124 38.12 -12.07 8.71
C VAL A 124 38.92 -11.72 9.95
N ASP A 125 38.67 -12.44 11.05
CA ASP A 125 39.35 -12.24 12.33
C ASP A 125 39.48 -13.59 13.06
N LYS A 126 40.60 -13.76 13.75
CA LYS A 126 40.95 -14.96 14.51
C LYS A 126 41.44 -14.57 15.90
N ALA A 127 40.53 -14.00 16.68
CA ALA A 127 40.79 -13.60 18.06
C ALA A 127 40.86 -14.78 19.05
N SER A 128 40.37 -15.99 18.68
CA SER A 128 40.30 -17.17 19.56
C SER A 128 40.15 -18.49 18.78
N SER A 129 39.74 -19.58 19.44
CA SER A 129 39.29 -20.82 18.78
C SER A 129 38.01 -20.62 17.95
N ILE A 130 37.29 -19.51 18.17
CA ILE A 130 36.18 -19.04 17.33
C ILE A 130 36.75 -18.08 16.30
N GLU A 131 36.41 -18.33 15.04
CA GLU A 131 36.83 -17.49 13.91
C GLU A 131 35.65 -16.68 13.38
N LEU A 132 35.89 -15.41 13.06
CA LEU A 132 34.96 -14.61 12.31
C LEU A 132 35.25 -14.80 10.82
N VAL A 133 34.25 -15.19 10.05
CA VAL A 133 34.40 -15.56 8.63
C VAL A 133 33.36 -14.87 7.74
N ARG A 134 33.70 -14.73 6.46
CA ARG A 134 32.75 -14.56 5.36
C ARG A 134 32.61 -15.90 4.63
N ILE A 135 31.37 -16.22 4.24
CA ILE A 135 31.07 -17.42 3.47
C ILE A 135 30.74 -16.95 2.06
N VAL A 136 31.64 -17.21 1.11
CA VAL A 136 31.61 -16.69 -0.26
C VAL A 136 31.25 -17.81 -1.23
N SER A 137 30.27 -17.61 -2.09
CA SER A 137 29.93 -18.59 -3.13
C SER A 137 31.08 -18.71 -4.13
N LYS A 138 31.38 -19.94 -4.58
CA LYS A 138 32.34 -20.20 -5.67
C LYS A 138 31.73 -20.03 -7.07
N MET A 139 30.46 -19.62 -7.16
CA MET A 139 29.85 -19.21 -8.42
C MET A 139 30.50 -17.92 -8.95
N ALA A 140 30.30 -17.62 -10.25
CA ALA A 140 31.00 -16.54 -10.94
C ALA A 140 30.84 -15.17 -10.26
N GLY A 141 29.67 -14.91 -9.66
CA GLY A 141 29.38 -13.66 -8.97
C GLY A 141 29.94 -13.53 -7.54
N GLN A 142 30.57 -14.56 -6.99
CA GLN A 142 31.24 -14.53 -5.67
C GLN A 142 30.39 -13.92 -4.54
N ARG A 143 29.10 -14.25 -4.51
CA ARG A 143 28.14 -13.65 -3.58
C ARG A 143 28.26 -14.20 -2.16
N LEU A 144 27.97 -13.35 -1.17
CA LEU A 144 28.06 -13.67 0.25
C LEU A 144 26.80 -14.35 0.78
N LEU A 145 26.97 -15.43 1.55
CA LEU A 145 25.90 -15.98 2.37
C LEU A 145 25.54 -14.97 3.47
N THR A 146 24.32 -14.45 3.40
CA THR A 146 23.82 -13.39 4.29
C THR A 146 22.60 -13.92 5.03
N VAL A 147 22.42 -13.53 6.29
CA VAL A 147 21.12 -13.71 6.95
C VAL A 147 20.36 -12.40 6.89
N GLU A 148 19.35 -12.31 6.03
CA GLU A 148 18.41 -11.20 6.10
C GLU A 148 17.78 -11.19 7.50
N ASN A 149 17.96 -10.08 8.22
CA ASN A 149 17.52 -9.90 9.60
C ASN A 149 15.99 -9.82 9.71
N GLY A 150 15.33 -10.95 9.43
CA GLY A 150 13.87 -11.12 9.34
C GLY A 150 13.22 -11.61 10.63
N ASP A 151 13.89 -11.53 11.78
CA ASP A 151 13.34 -12.05 13.05
C ASP A 151 12.37 -11.07 13.73
N GLN A 152 12.43 -9.76 13.44
CA GLN A 152 11.42 -8.82 13.93
C GLN A 152 10.09 -8.99 13.16
N MET A 153 10.14 -9.09 11.84
CA MET A 153 8.97 -9.39 11.01
C MET A 153 8.34 -10.76 11.35
N ARG A 154 9.17 -11.76 11.68
CA ARG A 154 8.70 -13.09 12.11
C ARG A 154 8.17 -13.10 13.55
N LYS A 155 8.75 -12.34 14.48
CA LYS A 155 8.21 -12.13 15.84
C LYS A 155 6.91 -11.33 15.82
N ASP A 156 6.84 -10.30 14.99
CA ASP A 156 5.63 -9.49 14.79
C ASP A 156 4.52 -10.33 14.17
N MET A 157 4.84 -11.19 13.20
CA MET A 157 3.88 -12.12 12.56
C MET A 157 3.47 -13.27 13.48
N ILE A 158 4.37 -13.78 14.35
CA ILE A 158 4.01 -14.75 15.40
C ILE A 158 3.17 -14.08 16.50
N MET A 159 3.50 -12.84 16.90
CA MET A 159 2.70 -12.06 17.83
C MET A 159 1.33 -11.71 17.25
N GLU A 160 1.24 -11.45 15.96
CA GLU A 160 0.00 -11.22 15.22
C GLU A 160 -0.84 -12.51 15.13
N ILE A 161 -0.22 -13.67 14.87
CA ILE A 161 -0.88 -14.98 14.96
C ILE A 161 -1.30 -15.29 16.40
N CYS A 162 -0.50 -14.96 17.42
CA CYS A 162 -0.84 -15.09 18.84
C CYS A 162 -1.95 -14.11 19.27
N TYR A 163 -2.03 -12.94 18.64
CA TYR A 163 -3.11 -11.98 18.80
C TYR A 163 -4.40 -12.51 18.16
N LEU A 164 -4.35 -12.96 16.90
CA LEU A 164 -5.49 -13.56 16.19
C LEU A 164 -6.02 -14.82 16.90
N SER A 165 -5.14 -15.66 17.45
CA SER A 165 -5.53 -16.83 18.25
C SER A 165 -6.07 -16.49 19.65
N ARG A 166 -5.71 -15.33 20.25
CA ARG A 166 -6.42 -14.80 21.42
C ARG A 166 -7.85 -14.34 21.07
N TRP A 167 -8.06 -13.82 19.87
CA TRP A 167 -9.40 -13.44 19.38
C TRP A 167 -10.29 -14.68 19.19
N CYS A 168 -9.73 -15.82 18.78
CA CYS A 168 -10.48 -17.08 18.62
C CYS A 168 -11.04 -17.70 19.92
N HIS A 169 -10.54 -17.30 21.10
CA HIS A 169 -10.96 -17.93 22.37
C HIS A 169 -11.86 -17.05 23.25
N LEU A 170 -12.02 -15.76 22.95
CA LEU A 170 -12.69 -14.82 23.86
C LEU A 170 -13.93 -14.12 23.28
N GLU A 171 -14.20 -14.17 21.97
CA GLU A 171 -15.39 -13.55 21.39
C GLU A 171 -16.07 -14.45 20.35
N GLN A 172 -17.40 -14.60 20.45
CA GLN A 172 -18.22 -15.26 19.43
C GLN A 172 -18.41 -14.33 18.23
N GLY A 173 -17.72 -14.61 17.12
CA GLY A 173 -18.15 -14.15 15.79
C GLY A 173 -17.03 -13.73 14.85
N LEU A 174 -16.82 -14.52 13.79
CA LEU A 174 -16.71 -14.13 12.35
C LEU A 174 -15.87 -15.14 11.54
N VAL A 175 -14.82 -15.72 12.15
CA VAL A 175 -14.01 -16.78 11.54
C VAL A 175 -13.42 -17.70 12.62
N GLN A 176 -13.41 -19.00 12.37
CA GLN A 176 -12.72 -19.98 13.20
C GLN A 176 -11.45 -20.44 12.48
N LEU A 177 -10.28 -20.24 13.10
CA LEU A 177 -9.00 -20.73 12.57
C LEU A 177 -9.01 -22.27 12.55
N GLN A 178 -9.04 -22.86 11.36
CA GLN A 178 -9.06 -24.31 11.18
C GLN A 178 -7.63 -24.86 11.08
N LYS A 179 -6.78 -24.25 10.25
CA LYS A 179 -5.42 -24.74 10.01
C LYS A 179 -4.53 -23.65 9.43
N VAL A 180 -3.26 -23.63 9.81
CA VAL A 180 -2.23 -22.87 9.10
C VAL A 180 -1.44 -23.84 8.22
N VAL A 181 -1.37 -23.55 6.92
CA VAL A 181 -0.59 -24.30 5.93
C VAL A 181 0.79 -23.67 5.85
N TRP A 182 1.79 -24.46 6.19
CA TRP A 182 3.19 -24.05 6.24
C TRP A 182 3.93 -24.62 5.04
N ASN A 183 4.71 -23.79 4.36
CA ASN A 183 5.66 -24.24 3.36
C ASN A 183 7.01 -23.57 3.61
N HIS A 184 8.09 -24.35 3.60
CA HIS A 184 9.45 -23.88 3.88
C HIS A 184 9.60 -23.01 5.15
N GLY A 185 8.78 -23.25 6.18
CA GLY A 185 8.83 -22.50 7.45
C GLY A 185 8.19 -21.10 7.41
N VAL A 186 7.48 -20.79 6.32
CA VAL A 186 6.66 -19.58 6.14
C VAL A 186 5.19 -20.04 6.06
N PRO A 187 4.26 -19.38 6.76
CA PRO A 187 2.84 -19.67 6.58
C PRO A 187 2.45 -19.22 5.17
N GLU A 188 2.12 -20.18 4.30
CA GLU A 188 1.74 -19.89 2.91
C GLU A 188 0.24 -19.66 2.77
N ALA A 189 -0.56 -20.24 3.67
CA ALA A 189 -1.98 -19.96 3.76
C ALA A 189 -2.50 -20.17 5.19
N ILE A 190 -3.50 -19.39 5.56
CA ILE A 190 -4.30 -19.59 6.76
C ILE A 190 -5.68 -20.04 6.28
N VAL A 191 -6.12 -21.21 6.71
CA VAL A 191 -7.42 -21.78 6.42
C VAL A 191 -8.32 -21.45 7.59
N GLU A 192 -9.29 -20.59 7.33
CA GLU A 192 -10.30 -20.16 8.28
C GLU A 192 -11.67 -20.65 7.80
N GLU A 193 -12.45 -21.23 8.71
CA GLU A 193 -13.85 -21.53 8.45
C GLU A 193 -14.69 -20.30 8.75
N ARG A 194 -15.45 -19.88 7.74
CA ARG A 194 -16.30 -18.69 7.83
C ARG A 194 -17.58 -19.02 8.59
N LEU A 195 -17.73 -18.45 9.77
CA LEU A 195 -18.98 -18.47 10.52
C LEU A 195 -19.74 -17.15 10.28
N GLY A 196 -20.23 -16.93 9.05
CA GLY A 196 -21.24 -15.88 8.76
C GLY A 196 -20.91 -14.77 7.74
N LYS A 197 -21.98 -14.04 7.36
CA LYS A 197 -22.33 -13.37 6.08
C LYS A 197 -21.28 -12.55 5.30
N GLN A 198 -21.55 -12.48 3.98
CA GLN A 198 -20.73 -11.96 2.89
C GLN A 198 -21.14 -10.54 2.48
N LEU A 199 -20.15 -9.64 2.36
CA LEU A 199 -20.27 -8.37 1.62
C LEU A 199 -20.16 -8.65 0.11
N GLY A 200 -21.17 -8.18 -0.63
CA GLY A 200 -21.02 -7.79 -2.04
C GLY A 200 -21.47 -8.79 -3.11
N LYS A 201 -22.71 -8.57 -3.58
CA LYS A 201 -23.09 -8.52 -5.00
C LYS A 201 -24.36 -7.67 -5.09
N GLY A 202 -24.61 -7.04 -6.24
CA GLY A 202 -25.97 -6.95 -6.77
C GLY A 202 -26.54 -8.36 -7.03
N THR A 203 -26.74 -9.10 -5.95
CA THR A 203 -27.54 -10.33 -5.84
C THR A 203 -28.30 -10.18 -4.54
N GLY A 204 -29.43 -9.48 -4.62
CA GLY A 204 -30.58 -10.10 -4.00
C GLY A 204 -30.67 -11.49 -4.64
N SER A 205 -30.38 -12.54 -3.87
CA SER A 205 -31.37 -13.62 -3.86
C SER A 205 -32.70 -12.94 -3.62
N ASP A 206 -33.74 -13.29 -4.37
CA ASP A 206 -35.11 -12.84 -4.15
C ASP A 206 -35.41 -12.79 -2.63
N ASP A 207 -35.17 -11.64 -2.00
CA ASP A 207 -35.57 -11.37 -0.62
C ASP A 207 -37.01 -10.92 -0.74
N LYS A 208 -37.85 -11.88 -1.17
CA LYS A 208 -39.26 -11.90 -0.86
C LYS A 208 -39.38 -12.05 0.65
N GLY A 209 -39.23 -10.94 1.37
CA GLY A 209 -39.53 -10.93 2.80
C GLY A 209 -38.79 -9.91 3.64
N SER A 210 -39.00 -8.61 3.42
CA SER A 210 -39.65 -7.75 4.42
C SER A 210 -39.61 -6.29 3.96
N GLY A 211 -40.78 -5.76 3.59
CA GLY A 211 -40.96 -4.34 3.36
C GLY A 211 -40.68 -3.56 4.63
N LYS A 212 -39.51 -2.93 4.67
CA LYS A 212 -39.30 -1.67 5.38
C LYS A 212 -38.80 -0.70 4.32
N ASP A 213 -39.57 0.34 4.07
CA ASP A 213 -39.28 1.42 3.12
C ASP A 213 -37.80 1.79 3.19
N ALA A 214 -37.04 1.49 2.13
CA ALA A 214 -35.68 1.97 2.02
C ALA A 214 -35.76 3.50 1.89
N ASP A 215 -35.08 4.24 2.77
CA ASP A 215 -34.99 5.69 2.69
C ASP A 215 -34.35 6.04 1.34
N THR A 216 -35.13 6.61 0.42
CA THR A 216 -34.70 6.99 -0.95
C THR A 216 -34.53 8.50 -1.04
N VAL A 217 -33.75 8.94 -2.03
CA VAL A 217 -33.62 10.34 -2.43
C VAL A 217 -33.83 10.47 -3.94
N LEU A 218 -34.37 11.60 -4.39
CA LEU A 218 -34.45 11.96 -5.80
C LEU A 218 -33.13 12.59 -6.24
N ALA A 219 -32.40 11.89 -7.10
CA ALA A 219 -31.12 12.33 -7.66
C ALA A 219 -31.11 12.12 -9.17
N ARG A 220 -30.33 12.95 -9.88
CA ARG A 220 -30.07 12.71 -11.31
C ARG A 220 -29.05 11.59 -11.48
N VAL A 221 -29.37 10.70 -12.40
CA VAL A 221 -28.50 9.62 -12.87
C VAL A 221 -28.20 9.85 -14.34
N LEU A 222 -26.93 9.66 -14.70
CA LEU A 222 -26.44 9.80 -16.07
C LEU A 222 -25.86 8.45 -16.48
N PRO A 223 -26.55 7.67 -17.32
CA PRO A 223 -25.98 6.44 -17.85
C PRO A 223 -24.78 6.77 -18.75
N VAL A 224 -23.77 5.89 -18.73
CA VAL A 224 -22.63 5.98 -19.64
C VAL A 224 -22.42 4.62 -20.28
N ASN A 225 -22.65 4.56 -21.59
CA ASN A 225 -22.62 3.34 -22.40
C ASN A 225 -22.27 3.68 -23.86
N SER A 226 -22.28 2.68 -24.75
CA SER A 226 -21.99 2.89 -26.18
C SER A 226 -22.88 3.94 -26.88
N GLN A 227 -24.05 4.27 -26.32
CA GLN A 227 -25.03 5.21 -26.88
C GLN A 227 -24.98 6.60 -26.23
N THR A 228 -24.37 6.73 -25.04
CA THR A 228 -24.34 7.96 -24.22
C THR A 228 -22.90 8.38 -23.96
N GLY A 229 -22.53 9.56 -24.46
CA GLY A 229 -21.14 10.04 -24.46
C GLY A 229 -20.61 10.38 -23.05
N THR A 230 -19.30 10.62 -22.98
CA THR A 230 -18.59 10.93 -21.72
C THR A 230 -18.67 12.40 -21.26
N SER A 231 -19.47 13.25 -21.92
CA SER A 231 -19.48 14.70 -21.69
C SER A 231 -20.81 15.21 -21.12
N TRP A 232 -21.04 14.98 -19.84
CA TRP A 232 -22.14 15.59 -19.05
C TRP A 232 -21.73 16.87 -18.33
N HIS A 233 -20.43 17.13 -18.23
CA HIS A 233 -19.95 18.43 -17.78
C HIS A 233 -20.39 19.50 -18.78
N PRO A 234 -20.59 20.76 -18.33
CA PRO A 234 -20.74 21.89 -19.23
C PRO A 234 -19.63 21.90 -20.29
N LYS A 235 -19.85 22.55 -21.42
CA LYS A 235 -18.84 22.63 -22.48
C LYS A 235 -17.52 23.18 -21.90
N ILE A 236 -16.49 22.34 -21.86
CA ILE A 236 -15.14 22.70 -21.39
C ILE A 236 -14.33 23.13 -22.62
N GLU A 237 -13.93 24.39 -22.71
CA GLU A 237 -13.00 24.89 -23.73
C GLU A 237 -11.56 24.93 -23.17
N HIS A 238 -11.41 25.32 -21.92
CA HIS A 238 -10.12 25.46 -21.24
C HIS A 238 -10.12 24.65 -19.93
N GLY A 239 -9.53 23.46 -19.99
CA GLY A 239 -9.29 22.60 -18.84
C GLY A 239 -7.86 22.71 -18.32
N LEU A 240 -7.68 22.72 -17.00
CA LEU A 240 -6.39 22.60 -16.34
C LEU A 240 -6.25 21.23 -15.66
N CYS A 241 -5.21 20.48 -16.03
CA CYS A 241 -4.88 19.21 -15.39
C CYS A 241 -3.71 19.42 -14.40
N VAL A 242 -3.94 19.13 -13.11
CA VAL A 242 -2.92 19.18 -12.05
C VAL A 242 -2.76 17.81 -11.41
N SER A 243 -1.69 17.11 -11.77
CA SER A 243 -1.41 15.76 -11.30
C SER A 243 -0.05 15.67 -10.60
N GLY A 244 0.13 14.60 -9.82
CA GLY A 244 1.39 14.27 -9.19
C GLY A 244 1.22 13.92 -7.71
N GLY A 245 2.16 13.16 -7.16
CA GLY A 245 2.08 12.62 -5.80
C GLY A 245 2.61 13.56 -4.72
N GLY A 246 1.87 13.64 -3.61
CA GLY A 246 2.40 14.18 -2.35
C GLY A 246 2.54 15.70 -2.30
N SER A 247 3.25 16.17 -1.28
CA SER A 247 3.48 17.59 -1.01
C SER A 247 4.28 18.30 -2.12
N ARG A 248 5.10 17.57 -2.89
CA ARG A 248 5.83 18.14 -4.03
C ARG A 248 4.88 18.60 -5.14
N ALA A 249 3.94 17.74 -5.51
CA ALA A 249 2.95 18.08 -6.53
C ALA A 249 2.00 19.17 -6.02
N PHE A 250 1.64 19.14 -4.73
CA PHE A 250 0.90 20.23 -4.10
C PHE A 250 1.60 21.58 -4.27
N ALA A 251 2.89 21.66 -3.94
CA ALA A 251 3.66 22.90 -4.03
C ALA A 251 3.75 23.40 -5.47
N TYR A 252 3.91 22.49 -6.45
CA TYR A 252 3.85 22.82 -7.86
C TYR A 252 2.49 23.40 -8.27
N SER A 253 1.40 22.71 -7.92
CA SER A 253 0.03 23.17 -8.21
C SER A 253 -0.28 24.52 -7.56
N MET A 254 0.22 24.77 -6.35
CA MET A 254 0.10 26.07 -5.69
C MET A 254 0.77 27.18 -6.53
N GLY A 255 1.98 26.92 -7.05
CA GLY A 255 2.67 27.85 -7.95
C GLY A 255 1.91 28.12 -9.25
N VAL A 256 1.30 27.08 -9.84
CA VAL A 256 0.44 27.21 -11.02
C VAL A 256 -0.77 28.10 -10.73
N TYR A 257 -1.46 27.90 -9.61
CA TYR A 257 -2.62 28.73 -9.25
C TYR A 257 -2.23 30.19 -8.95
N ARG A 258 -1.09 30.41 -8.29
CA ARG A 258 -0.54 31.77 -8.10
C ARG A 258 -0.32 32.48 -9.44
N ALA A 259 0.37 31.81 -10.38
CA ALA A 259 0.64 32.39 -11.69
C ALA A 259 -0.65 32.68 -12.47
N LEU A 260 -1.62 31.77 -12.44
CA LEU A 260 -2.92 31.98 -13.09
C LEU A 260 -3.72 33.11 -12.46
N HIS A 261 -3.64 33.27 -11.13
CA HIS A 261 -4.25 34.39 -10.43
C HIS A 261 -3.60 35.72 -10.82
N GLU A 262 -2.27 35.81 -10.77
CA GLU A 262 -1.50 37.01 -11.15
C GLU A 262 -1.75 37.43 -12.61
N LEU A 263 -1.87 36.45 -13.51
CA LEU A 263 -2.18 36.68 -14.92
C LEU A 263 -3.68 36.91 -15.20
N GLN A 264 -4.53 36.88 -14.17
CA GLN A 264 -6.00 37.00 -14.27
C GLN A 264 -6.63 35.97 -15.23
N LEU A 265 -6.07 34.76 -15.26
CA LEU A 265 -6.50 33.66 -16.13
C LEU A 265 -7.43 32.66 -15.44
N ILE A 266 -7.58 32.70 -14.11
CA ILE A 266 -8.52 31.83 -13.39
C ILE A 266 -9.95 31.90 -13.97
N PRO A 267 -10.53 33.08 -14.27
CA PRO A 267 -11.89 33.16 -14.83
C PRO A 267 -12.04 32.57 -16.24
N ARG A 268 -10.93 32.26 -16.93
CA ARG A 268 -10.93 31.62 -18.26
C ARG A 268 -10.89 30.10 -18.19
N LEU A 269 -10.67 29.53 -17.01
CA LEU A 269 -10.66 28.08 -16.82
C LEU A 269 -12.09 27.59 -16.58
N ASP A 270 -12.53 26.64 -17.39
CA ASP A 270 -13.84 26.01 -17.26
C ASP A 270 -13.79 24.84 -16.29
N ALA A 271 -12.66 24.11 -16.28
CA ALA A 271 -12.51 22.90 -15.49
C ALA A 271 -11.10 22.74 -14.88
N ILE A 272 -11.06 22.10 -13.72
CA ILE A 272 -9.83 21.54 -13.14
C ILE A 272 -9.98 20.03 -13.03
N SER A 273 -9.01 19.28 -13.53
CA SER A 273 -8.87 17.84 -13.27
C SER A 273 -7.63 17.58 -12.43
N SER A 274 -7.75 16.74 -11.40
CA SER A 274 -6.72 16.60 -10.38
C SER A 274 -6.50 15.18 -9.89
N VAL A 275 -5.25 14.88 -9.53
CA VAL A 275 -4.83 13.63 -8.89
C VAL A 275 -3.87 13.91 -7.74
N SER A 276 -4.05 13.19 -6.63
CA SER A 276 -3.15 13.14 -5.47
C SER A 276 -2.76 14.52 -4.91
N GLY A 277 -1.48 14.90 -4.93
CA GLY A 277 -1.03 16.20 -4.43
C GLY A 277 -1.63 17.38 -5.20
N GLY A 278 -1.97 17.18 -6.48
CA GLY A 278 -2.78 18.12 -7.24
C GLY A 278 -4.18 18.27 -6.65
N THR A 279 -4.83 17.16 -6.29
CA THR A 279 -6.15 17.15 -5.64
C THR A 279 -6.12 17.79 -4.27
N TRP A 280 -5.06 17.55 -3.49
CA TRP A 280 -4.86 18.18 -2.18
C TRP A 280 -4.86 19.72 -2.27
N CYS A 281 -4.17 20.27 -3.28
CA CYS A 281 -4.11 21.71 -3.52
C CYS A 281 -5.43 22.23 -4.10
N SER A 282 -5.96 21.52 -5.10
CA SER A 282 -7.19 21.90 -5.81
C SER A 282 -8.40 21.92 -4.88
N SER A 283 -8.53 20.96 -3.95
CA SER A 283 -9.67 20.92 -3.03
C SER A 283 -9.72 22.14 -2.12
N ILE A 284 -8.58 22.58 -1.59
CA ILE A 284 -8.51 23.82 -0.82
C ILE A 284 -8.80 25.01 -1.74
N PHE A 285 -8.16 25.09 -2.92
CA PHE A 285 -8.36 26.18 -3.87
C PHE A 285 -9.83 26.34 -4.28
N MET A 286 -10.51 25.24 -4.58
CA MET A 286 -11.89 25.24 -5.07
C MET A 286 -12.90 25.61 -3.98
N PHE A 287 -12.68 25.20 -2.72
CA PHE A 287 -13.72 25.28 -1.68
C PHE A 287 -13.44 26.24 -0.52
N ALA A 288 -12.18 26.60 -0.24
CA ALA A 288 -11.83 27.35 0.96
C ALA A 288 -12.37 28.79 0.96
N ARG A 289 -13.37 29.05 1.81
CA ARG A 289 -13.95 30.40 2.04
C ARG A 289 -13.35 31.10 3.24
N SER A 290 -12.80 30.34 4.16
CA SER A 290 -12.23 30.81 5.42
C SER A 290 -11.00 29.99 5.81
N PHE A 291 -10.16 30.60 6.63
CA PHE A 291 -8.98 29.98 7.22
C PHE A 291 -8.91 30.37 8.70
N LYS A 292 -8.92 29.37 9.59
CA LYS A 292 -8.95 29.55 11.05
C LYS A 292 -10.07 30.49 11.51
N GLY A 293 -11.28 30.32 10.97
CA GLY A 293 -12.47 31.10 11.32
C GLY A 293 -12.54 32.52 10.70
N ARG A 294 -11.58 32.93 9.87
CA ARG A 294 -11.62 34.21 9.14
C ARG A 294 -11.89 33.98 7.65
N SER A 295 -12.81 34.73 7.06
CA SER A 295 -12.97 34.75 5.59
C SER A 295 -11.65 35.10 4.89
N ILE A 296 -11.38 34.46 3.76
CA ILE A 296 -10.10 34.59 3.04
C ILE A 296 -10.29 34.84 1.54
N SER A 297 -9.57 35.83 1.02
CA SER A 297 -9.53 36.12 -0.41
C SER A 297 -8.67 35.09 -1.17
N THR A 298 -8.78 35.05 -2.50
CA THR A 298 -7.92 34.19 -3.34
C THR A 298 -6.45 34.58 -3.24
N GLU A 299 -6.19 35.88 -3.22
CA GLU A 299 -4.84 36.44 -3.09
C GLU A 299 -4.23 36.07 -1.73
N GLU A 300 -4.98 36.20 -0.64
CA GLU A 300 -4.53 35.81 0.69
C GLU A 300 -4.32 34.30 0.79
N LEU A 301 -5.25 33.50 0.24
CA LEU A 301 -5.18 32.03 0.27
C LEU A 301 -3.93 31.51 -0.43
N LEU A 302 -3.68 32.00 -1.65
CA LEU A 302 -2.54 31.58 -2.45
C LEU A 302 -1.24 32.20 -1.94
N GLY A 303 -1.27 33.42 -1.42
CA GLY A 303 -0.08 34.21 -1.09
C GLY A 303 0.68 34.70 -2.32
N PRO A 304 1.67 35.58 -2.14
CA PRO A 304 2.39 36.20 -3.26
C PRO A 304 3.26 35.20 -4.02
N GLY A 305 3.49 35.46 -5.30
CA GLY A 305 4.58 34.86 -6.05
C GLY A 305 5.95 35.14 -5.41
N THR A 306 6.93 34.28 -5.68
CA THR A 306 8.31 34.48 -5.21
C THR A 306 9.25 34.24 -6.38
N LYS A 307 10.19 35.16 -6.60
CA LYS A 307 11.21 34.94 -7.63
C LYS A 307 12.28 33.98 -7.10
N PRO A 308 12.83 33.08 -7.92
CA PRO A 308 13.90 32.18 -7.48
C PRO A 308 15.11 32.90 -6.84
N SER A 309 15.43 34.11 -7.31
CA SER A 309 16.50 34.96 -6.77
C SER A 309 16.23 35.50 -5.36
N GLU A 310 14.98 35.48 -4.90
CA GLU A 310 14.56 35.98 -3.58
C GLU A 310 14.48 34.86 -2.53
N LEU A 311 14.70 33.60 -2.93
CA LEU A 311 14.68 32.43 -2.05
C LEU A 311 15.94 32.36 -1.17
N SER A 312 15.97 33.16 -0.12
CA SER A 312 16.99 33.07 0.95
C SER A 312 16.52 32.17 2.10
N MET A 313 17.45 31.69 2.94
CA MET A 313 17.07 30.97 4.17
C MET A 313 16.25 31.82 5.14
N GLU A 314 16.38 33.14 5.10
CA GLU A 314 15.51 34.05 5.85
C GLU A 314 14.09 34.06 5.27
N PHE A 315 13.97 34.13 3.94
CA PHE A 315 12.69 34.06 3.26
C PHE A 315 11.97 32.74 3.55
N LEU A 316 12.68 31.62 3.47
CA LEU A 316 12.13 30.28 3.73
C LEU A 316 11.70 30.04 5.18
N ARG A 317 12.10 30.90 6.13
CA ARG A 317 11.64 30.86 7.53
C ARG A 317 10.34 31.62 7.77
N ARG A 318 9.86 32.39 6.80
CA ARG A 318 8.59 33.10 6.91
C ARG A 318 7.44 32.12 6.88
N ASP A 319 6.31 32.53 7.47
CA ASP A 319 5.09 31.75 7.40
C ASP A 319 4.65 31.54 5.96
N VAL A 320 4.06 30.37 5.71
CA VAL A 320 3.58 30.01 4.39
C VAL A 320 2.19 30.54 4.13
N ALA A 321 1.82 30.61 2.86
CA ALA A 321 0.47 30.95 2.48
C ALA A 321 -0.53 29.97 3.12
N PRO A 322 -1.72 30.44 3.53
CA PRO A 322 -2.76 29.64 4.18
C PRO A 322 -3.03 28.30 3.49
N ILE A 323 -3.08 28.27 2.16
CA ILE A 323 -3.28 27.04 1.38
C ILE A 323 -2.29 25.93 1.77
N ALA A 324 -1.02 26.27 2.06
CA ALA A 324 0.03 25.33 2.42
C ALA A 324 0.18 25.09 3.93
N SER A 325 -0.63 25.72 4.78
CA SER A 325 -0.53 25.66 6.25
C SER A 325 -0.47 24.22 6.76
N GLY A 326 -1.39 23.38 6.28
CA GLY A 326 -1.49 21.98 6.67
C GLY A 326 -0.22 21.17 6.36
N ILE A 327 0.38 21.40 5.20
CA ILE A 327 1.57 20.64 4.77
C ILE A 327 2.82 21.03 5.57
N VAL A 328 2.92 22.29 5.98
CA VAL A 328 4.15 22.84 6.58
C VAL A 328 4.13 22.78 8.10
N HIS A 329 2.99 23.05 8.72
CA HIS A 329 2.89 23.19 10.18
C HIS A 329 2.38 21.95 10.90
N CYS A 330 2.01 20.90 10.16
CA CYS A 330 1.49 19.67 10.75
C CYS A 330 2.44 18.50 10.55
N ASP A 331 2.61 17.73 11.62
CA ASP A 331 3.27 16.44 11.56
C ASP A 331 2.26 15.36 11.11
N SER A 332 2.30 15.03 9.81
CA SER A 332 1.43 13.98 9.26
C SER A 332 1.71 12.62 9.89
N ASP A 333 2.97 12.33 10.24
CA ASP A 333 3.39 11.03 10.77
C ASP A 333 2.77 10.83 12.16
N LYS A 334 2.79 11.87 13.01
CA LYS A 334 2.09 11.86 14.30
C LYS A 334 0.58 11.64 14.15
N ILE A 335 -0.06 12.37 13.21
CA ILE A 335 -1.50 12.23 12.95
C ILE A 335 -1.85 10.80 12.50
N ILE A 336 -1.04 10.22 11.61
CA ILE A 336 -1.22 8.85 11.13
C ILE A 336 -1.14 7.86 12.30
N VAL A 337 -0.14 7.98 13.17
CA VAL A 337 0.04 7.09 14.33
C VAL A 337 -1.16 7.17 15.29
N GLU A 338 -1.61 8.37 15.61
CA GLU A 338 -2.77 8.58 16.50
C GLU A 338 -4.06 8.00 15.88
N LEU A 339 -4.26 8.18 14.58
CA LEU A 339 -5.43 7.65 13.88
C LEU A 339 -5.39 6.13 13.70
N LEU A 340 -4.23 5.54 13.43
CA LEU A 340 -4.07 4.08 13.40
C LEU A 340 -4.43 3.45 14.75
N ALA A 341 -4.02 4.07 15.86
CA ALA A 341 -4.40 3.61 17.19
C ALA A 341 -5.92 3.71 17.43
N LYS A 342 -6.54 4.82 16.98
CA LYS A 342 -7.98 5.07 17.14
C LYS A 342 -8.86 4.16 16.28
N PHE A 343 -8.44 3.87 15.06
CA PHE A 343 -9.18 3.09 14.06
C PHE A 343 -8.65 1.67 13.91
N LYS A 344 -8.11 1.09 14.98
CA LYS A 344 -7.64 -0.30 15.00
C LYS A 344 -8.75 -1.25 14.56
N GLY A 345 -8.47 -2.12 13.57
CA GLY A 345 -9.43 -3.00 12.92
C GLY A 345 -10.31 -2.32 11.86
N ARG A 346 -10.10 -1.02 11.59
CA ARG A 346 -10.76 -0.19 10.56
C ARG A 346 -9.76 0.74 9.88
N GLU A 347 -8.55 0.23 9.63
CA GLU A 347 -7.42 1.02 9.13
C GLU A 347 -7.70 1.65 7.75
N TRP A 348 -8.61 1.09 6.95
CA TRP A 348 -9.09 1.67 5.70
C TRP A 348 -9.84 3.00 5.88
N GLU A 349 -10.18 3.41 7.11
CA GLU A 349 -10.73 4.74 7.40
C GLU A 349 -9.63 5.78 7.68
N VAL A 350 -8.40 5.34 7.97
CA VAL A 350 -7.35 6.22 8.51
C VAL A 350 -6.98 7.32 7.52
N TRP A 351 -6.75 6.99 6.25
CA TRP A 351 -6.20 7.97 5.31
C TRP A 351 -7.15 9.14 5.01
N SER A 352 -8.46 8.90 4.96
CA SER A 352 -9.43 10.01 4.84
C SER A 352 -9.43 10.91 6.07
N HIS A 353 -9.29 10.33 7.25
CA HIS A 353 -9.15 11.09 8.49
C HIS A 353 -7.81 11.82 8.58
N VAL A 354 -6.73 11.28 7.99
CA VAL A 354 -5.46 11.99 7.85
C VAL A 354 -5.68 13.21 6.96
N MET A 355 -6.30 13.08 5.78
CA MET A 355 -6.57 14.26 4.92
C MET A 355 -7.40 15.33 5.65
N SER A 356 -8.43 14.91 6.39
CA SER A 356 -9.26 15.81 7.21
C SER A 356 -8.43 16.53 8.30
N ALA A 357 -7.65 15.79 9.09
CA ALA A 357 -6.92 16.33 10.24
C ALA A 357 -5.60 17.03 9.89
N TRP A 358 -4.99 16.67 8.76
CA TRP A 358 -3.69 17.18 8.31
C TRP A 358 -3.85 18.37 7.36
N LEU A 359 -4.64 18.19 6.30
CA LEU A 359 -4.71 19.11 5.18
C LEU A 359 -5.88 20.09 5.30
N LEU A 360 -7.06 19.59 5.66
CA LEU A 360 -8.32 20.36 5.60
C LEU A 360 -8.69 21.03 6.93
N ARG A 361 -7.97 20.72 8.02
CA ARG A 361 -8.38 21.09 9.39
C ARG A 361 -8.58 22.58 9.67
N ASP A 362 -7.79 23.40 8.99
CA ASP A 362 -7.73 24.86 9.19
C ASP A 362 -8.78 25.59 8.32
N PHE A 363 -9.50 24.87 7.46
CA PHE A 363 -10.52 25.39 6.56
C PHE A 363 -11.90 24.88 7.00
N ASP A 364 -12.54 25.66 7.89
CA ASP A 364 -13.82 25.43 8.57
C ASP A 364 -14.55 24.12 8.18
N GLU A 365 -15.42 24.14 7.17
CA GLU A 365 -16.28 23.01 6.82
C GLU A 365 -15.59 21.92 5.99
N LEU A 366 -14.40 22.17 5.41
CA LEU A 366 -13.76 21.24 4.46
C LEU A 366 -13.35 19.91 5.11
N LYS A 367 -13.10 19.91 6.41
CA LYS A 367 -12.73 18.72 7.20
C LYS A 367 -13.92 17.82 7.54
N SER A 368 -15.15 18.29 7.34
CA SER A 368 -16.37 17.60 7.77
C SER A 368 -16.63 16.35 6.95
N PHE A 369 -16.97 15.26 7.64
CA PHE A 369 -17.49 14.03 7.02
C PHE A 369 -19.01 14.02 6.86
N ASP A 370 -19.69 15.04 7.42
CA ASP A 370 -21.15 15.20 7.38
C ASP A 370 -21.60 16.18 6.29
N ALA A 371 -20.65 16.72 5.52
CA ALA A 371 -20.94 17.65 4.43
C ALA A 371 -21.10 16.91 3.10
N TYR A 372 -22.26 17.09 2.46
CA TYR A 372 -22.47 16.71 1.07
C TYR A 372 -21.68 17.64 0.14
N MET A 373 -21.48 17.22 -1.11
CA MET A 373 -20.96 18.09 -2.17
C MET A 373 -22.04 18.34 -3.21
N ALA A 374 -22.04 19.56 -3.76
CA ALA A 374 -22.87 19.98 -4.89
C ALA A 374 -22.07 20.95 -5.79
N SER A 375 -22.47 21.10 -7.05
CA SER A 375 -21.73 21.96 -8.01
C SER A 375 -21.86 23.45 -7.77
N SER A 376 -22.95 23.91 -7.14
CA SER A 376 -23.20 25.33 -6.86
C SER A 376 -24.28 25.48 -5.80
N GLU A 377 -24.46 26.69 -5.28
CA GLU A 377 -25.56 27.02 -4.36
C GLU A 377 -26.93 26.78 -5.02
N GLU A 378 -27.08 27.09 -6.30
CA GLU A 378 -28.31 26.82 -7.07
C GLU A 378 -28.61 25.31 -7.13
N SER A 379 -27.57 24.47 -7.27
CA SER A 379 -27.73 23.02 -7.21
C SER A 379 -28.17 22.57 -5.82
N VAL A 380 -27.64 23.14 -4.74
CA VAL A 380 -28.08 22.85 -3.36
C VAL A 380 -29.56 23.18 -3.17
N GLU A 381 -30.02 24.33 -3.66
CA GLU A 381 -31.43 24.72 -3.60
C GLU A 381 -32.33 23.71 -4.31
N LYS A 382 -31.95 23.26 -5.51
CA LYS A 382 -32.66 22.21 -6.26
C LYS A 382 -32.67 20.87 -5.53
N ILE A 383 -31.53 20.45 -4.99
CA ILE A 383 -31.42 19.20 -4.22
C ILE A 383 -32.36 19.25 -3.02
N ARG A 384 -32.38 20.34 -2.25
CA ARG A 384 -33.26 20.51 -1.09
C ARG A 384 -34.74 20.62 -1.45
N ALA A 385 -35.05 21.21 -2.60
CA ALA A 385 -36.43 21.27 -3.10
C ALA A 385 -36.96 19.88 -3.46
N ASN A 386 -36.11 19.03 -4.04
CA ASN A 386 -36.45 17.65 -4.40
C ASN A 386 -36.38 16.68 -3.21
N ASN A 387 -35.58 17.01 -2.19
CA ASN A 387 -35.29 16.17 -1.02
C ASN A 387 -35.42 17.00 0.27
N PRO A 388 -36.65 17.28 0.73
CA PRO A 388 -36.90 18.16 1.89
C PRO A 388 -36.21 17.72 3.19
N GLU A 389 -35.93 16.42 3.34
CA GLU A 389 -35.19 15.83 4.44
C GLU A 389 -33.71 16.27 4.50
N LEU A 390 -33.16 16.79 3.40
CA LEU A 390 -31.79 17.32 3.32
C LEU A 390 -31.74 18.85 3.57
N LYS A 391 -32.84 19.48 3.99
CA LYS A 391 -32.93 20.94 4.16
C LYS A 391 -31.88 21.50 5.12
N GLU A 392 -31.65 20.83 6.24
CA GLU A 392 -30.68 21.24 7.28
C GLU A 392 -29.29 20.61 7.08
N SER A 393 -29.12 19.78 6.04
CA SER A 393 -27.83 19.15 5.74
C SER A 393 -26.81 20.19 5.27
N LEU A 394 -25.56 19.97 5.67
CA LEU A 394 -24.43 20.78 5.23
C LEU A 394 -24.01 20.41 3.81
N PHE A 395 -23.78 21.43 2.98
CA PHE A 395 -23.27 21.26 1.61
C PHE A 395 -22.00 22.09 1.40
N LEU A 396 -21.03 21.49 0.72
CA LEU A 396 -19.86 22.16 0.17
C LEU A 396 -20.06 22.38 -1.33
N THR A 397 -19.88 23.63 -1.75
CA THR A 397 -19.92 24.04 -3.15
C THR A 397 -18.59 24.70 -3.51
N PRO A 398 -18.08 24.54 -4.75
CA PRO A 398 -16.98 25.36 -5.24
C PRO A 398 -17.31 26.86 -5.09
N ARG A 399 -16.30 27.69 -4.84
CA ARG A 399 -16.49 29.15 -4.82
C ARG A 399 -16.86 29.63 -6.22
N SER A 400 -17.70 30.66 -6.30
CA SER A 400 -18.15 31.23 -7.58
C SER A 400 -17.03 31.90 -8.39
N ASP A 401 -15.90 32.22 -7.76
CA ASP A 401 -14.69 32.78 -8.42
C ASP A 401 -13.69 31.70 -8.84
N ARG A 402 -14.17 30.47 -9.08
CA ARG A 402 -13.39 29.30 -9.48
C ARG A 402 -13.99 28.65 -10.73
N PRO A 403 -13.23 27.76 -11.41
CA PRO A 403 -13.77 26.98 -12.52
C PRO A 403 -15.03 26.23 -12.12
N GLY A 404 -16.02 26.19 -13.03
CA GLY A 404 -17.33 25.59 -12.75
C GLY A 404 -17.29 24.08 -12.57
N THR A 405 -16.27 23.41 -13.11
CA THR A 405 -16.11 21.95 -13.03
C THR A 405 -14.84 21.57 -12.27
N PHE A 406 -14.95 20.65 -11.31
CA PHE A 406 -13.81 20.13 -10.56
C PHE A 406 -13.80 18.60 -10.47
N ILE A 407 -12.90 17.99 -11.23
CA ILE A 407 -12.78 16.55 -11.37
C ILE A 407 -11.63 16.06 -10.48
N MET A 408 -11.96 15.29 -9.46
CA MET A 408 -11.01 14.54 -8.64
C MET A 408 -10.98 13.10 -9.16
N VAL A 409 -9.80 12.67 -9.58
CA VAL A 409 -9.64 11.36 -10.20
C VAL A 409 -9.06 10.37 -9.20
N GLY A 410 -9.73 9.24 -9.10
CA GLY A 410 -9.29 8.03 -8.41
C GLY A 410 -9.26 6.84 -9.36
N THR A 411 -8.99 5.68 -8.80
CA THR A 411 -8.82 4.45 -9.57
C THR A 411 -9.48 3.30 -8.83
N LEU A 412 -10.36 2.58 -9.51
CA LEU A 412 -10.94 1.34 -9.00
C LEU A 412 -10.07 0.17 -9.51
N ARG A 413 -9.53 -0.59 -8.56
CA ARG A 413 -8.68 -1.76 -8.84
C ARG A 413 -9.51 -3.03 -8.91
N ALA A 414 -8.81 -4.13 -9.22
CA ALA A 414 -9.36 -5.47 -9.18
C ALA A 414 -9.95 -5.84 -7.81
N PRO A 415 -11.06 -6.60 -7.78
CA PRO A 415 -11.66 -7.10 -6.55
C PRO A 415 -10.75 -8.00 -5.71
N LEU A 416 -11.20 -8.28 -4.47
CA LEU A 416 -10.57 -9.24 -3.56
C LEU A 416 -10.25 -10.58 -4.23
N GLY A 417 -8.97 -10.96 -4.21
CA GLY A 417 -8.47 -12.21 -4.78
C GLY A 417 -8.23 -12.19 -6.30
N LYS A 418 -8.19 -11.01 -6.93
CA LYS A 418 -7.95 -10.85 -8.37
C LYS A 418 -6.74 -9.99 -8.68
N LEU A 419 -6.14 -10.20 -9.87
CA LEU A 419 -5.03 -9.40 -10.35
C LEU A 419 -5.51 -8.10 -10.99
N ALA A 420 -4.87 -7.00 -10.61
CA ALA A 420 -4.99 -5.73 -11.32
C ALA A 420 -3.94 -5.68 -12.44
N SER A 421 -4.34 -5.25 -13.63
CA SER A 421 -3.50 -4.99 -14.80
C SER A 421 -3.84 -3.62 -15.37
N LEU A 422 -3.03 -3.13 -16.31
CA LEU A 422 -3.35 -1.87 -17.02
C LEU A 422 -4.65 -1.96 -17.83
N GLU A 423 -5.13 -3.16 -18.12
CA GLU A 423 -6.31 -3.43 -18.94
C GLU A 423 -7.60 -3.53 -18.11
N ASN A 424 -7.50 -3.75 -16.80
CA ASN A 424 -8.66 -3.98 -15.93
C ASN A 424 -8.81 -2.98 -14.78
N VAL A 425 -7.89 -2.02 -14.70
CA VAL A 425 -7.97 -0.89 -13.79
C VAL A 425 -8.84 0.19 -14.42
N VAL A 426 -9.89 0.61 -13.72
CA VAL A 426 -10.85 1.57 -14.26
C VAL A 426 -10.79 2.91 -13.52
N LEU A 427 -11.08 3.97 -14.26
CA LEU A 427 -11.13 5.32 -13.73
C LEU A 427 -12.31 5.46 -12.76
N PHE A 428 -12.09 6.11 -11.63
CA PHE A 428 -13.17 6.54 -10.77
C PHE A 428 -13.16 8.06 -10.69
N GLN A 429 -14.25 8.69 -11.09
CA GLN A 429 -14.38 10.14 -11.14
C GLN A 429 -15.27 10.62 -10.00
N MET A 430 -14.76 11.60 -9.26
CA MET A 430 -15.45 12.25 -8.17
C MET A 430 -15.48 13.75 -8.46
N SER A 431 -16.65 14.35 -8.51
CA SER A 431 -16.81 15.78 -8.75
C SER A 431 -17.97 16.29 -7.90
N PRO A 432 -18.08 17.59 -7.58
CA PRO A 432 -19.16 18.08 -6.72
C PRO A 432 -20.54 17.93 -7.36
N ASP A 433 -20.63 17.92 -8.69
CA ASP A 433 -21.85 17.58 -9.41
C ASP A 433 -22.12 16.07 -9.41
N TYR A 434 -21.21 15.28 -9.97
CA TYR A 434 -21.43 13.88 -10.30
C TYR A 434 -20.25 13.01 -9.90
N THR A 435 -20.55 11.86 -9.29
CA THR A 435 -19.58 10.84 -8.93
C THR A 435 -19.97 9.50 -9.57
N GLY A 436 -18.97 8.81 -10.13
CA GLY A 436 -19.22 7.60 -10.89
C GLY A 436 -18.00 7.14 -11.68
N ASN A 437 -18.27 6.29 -12.67
CA ASN A 437 -17.22 5.78 -13.55
C ASN A 437 -17.65 5.98 -15.02
N PRO A 438 -16.87 6.76 -15.79
CA PRO A 438 -17.20 7.09 -17.18
C PRO A 438 -16.86 5.97 -18.17
N PHE A 439 -16.19 4.91 -17.73
CA PHE A 439 -15.73 3.83 -18.61
C PHE A 439 -16.60 2.59 -18.44
N TYR A 440 -17.49 2.41 -19.41
CA TYR A 440 -18.04 1.12 -19.79
C TYR A 440 -17.60 0.84 -21.23
N PRO A 441 -16.31 0.48 -21.45
CA PRO A 441 -15.73 0.47 -22.80
C PRO A 441 -16.51 -0.51 -23.69
N GLU A 442 -17.23 0.02 -24.69
CA GLU A 442 -17.96 -0.74 -25.71
C GLU A 442 -18.97 -1.77 -25.16
N ASP A 443 -19.58 -1.47 -24.02
CA ASP A 443 -20.44 -2.41 -23.29
C ASP A 443 -19.76 -3.73 -22.87
N GLN A 444 -18.42 -3.73 -22.81
CA GLN A 444 -17.63 -4.90 -22.43
C GLN A 444 -17.51 -5.02 -20.92
N GLN A 445 -17.46 -6.27 -20.46
CA GLN A 445 -17.14 -6.57 -19.08
C GLN A 445 -15.64 -6.46 -18.85
N VAL A 446 -15.26 -5.91 -17.69
CA VAL A 446 -13.88 -5.92 -17.23
C VAL A 446 -13.55 -7.33 -16.73
N VAL A 447 -12.48 -7.89 -17.28
CA VAL A 447 -11.99 -9.22 -16.90
C VAL A 447 -10.87 -9.08 -15.88
N TYR A 448 -11.06 -9.71 -14.73
CA TYR A 448 -10.10 -9.76 -13.66
C TYR A 448 -9.54 -11.18 -13.53
N ASP A 449 -8.28 -11.37 -13.85
CA ASP A 449 -7.64 -12.67 -13.77
C ASP A 449 -7.56 -13.18 -12.33
N GLY A 450 -7.61 -14.50 -12.18
CA GLY A 450 -7.31 -15.16 -10.93
C GLY A 450 -5.83 -15.00 -10.56
N LEU A 451 -5.51 -15.20 -9.28
CA LEU A 451 -4.12 -15.21 -8.85
C LEU A 451 -3.38 -16.41 -9.47
N PRO A 452 -2.09 -16.27 -9.85
CA PRO A 452 -1.34 -17.31 -10.58
C PRO A 452 -1.10 -18.59 -9.75
N ILE A 453 -1.23 -18.50 -8.43
CA ILE A 453 -1.07 -19.60 -7.48
C ILE A 453 -2.28 -19.59 -6.57
N CYS A 454 -3.14 -20.60 -6.71
CA CYS A 454 -4.24 -20.90 -5.81
C CYS A 454 -3.66 -21.75 -4.66
N PRO A 455 -3.51 -21.23 -3.43
CA PRO A 455 -2.73 -21.91 -2.40
C PRO A 455 -3.46 -23.12 -1.75
N CYS A 456 -4.63 -23.51 -2.24
CA CYS A 456 -5.30 -24.75 -1.83
C CYS A 456 -6.37 -25.21 -2.83
N ASP A 457 -6.56 -26.54 -2.91
CA ASP A 457 -7.69 -27.21 -3.61
C ASP A 457 -9.07 -26.89 -3.00
N ALA A 458 -9.12 -26.11 -1.92
CA ALA A 458 -10.32 -25.78 -1.15
C ALA A 458 -10.64 -24.28 -1.10
N CYS A 459 -10.02 -23.45 -1.95
CA CYS A 459 -10.25 -22.01 -1.93
C CYS A 459 -11.66 -21.65 -2.43
N CYS A 460 -12.47 -21.07 -1.56
CA CYS A 460 -13.82 -20.56 -1.87
C CYS A 460 -13.81 -19.20 -2.62
N TYR A 461 -12.63 -18.62 -2.83
CA TYR A 461 -12.43 -17.50 -3.76
C TYR A 461 -12.05 -18.09 -5.12
N THR A 462 -12.94 -17.93 -6.10
CA THR A 462 -12.76 -18.55 -7.42
C THR A 462 -11.43 -18.13 -8.04
N CYS A 463 -10.52 -19.08 -8.22
CA CYS A 463 -9.27 -18.88 -8.98
C CYS A 463 -9.55 -18.71 -10.49
N SER A 464 -10.81 -18.85 -10.92
CA SER A 464 -11.28 -18.52 -12.27
C SER A 464 -11.29 -17.01 -12.52
N PRO A 465 -11.06 -16.56 -13.76
CA PRO A 465 -11.28 -15.18 -14.16
C PRO A 465 -12.67 -14.68 -13.75
N LEU A 466 -12.73 -13.43 -13.34
CA LEU A 466 -13.96 -12.75 -12.92
C LEU A 466 -14.30 -11.68 -13.95
N SER A 467 -15.34 -11.94 -14.73
CA SER A 467 -15.89 -10.95 -15.65
C SER A 467 -17.00 -10.16 -14.97
N ARG A 468 -16.89 -8.82 -14.95
CA ARG A 468 -17.89 -7.93 -14.34
C ARG A 468 -18.11 -6.68 -15.17
N THR A 469 -19.37 -6.28 -15.27
CA THR A 469 -19.72 -4.90 -15.64
C THR A 469 -19.24 -3.97 -14.53
N VAL A 470 -18.44 -2.99 -14.88
CA VAL A 470 -17.91 -1.99 -13.95
C VAL A 470 -18.16 -0.62 -14.57
N GLY A 471 -18.73 0.30 -13.77
CA GLY A 471 -19.21 1.59 -14.26
C GLY A 471 -20.64 1.50 -14.78
N GLY A 472 -20.93 2.25 -15.85
CA GLY A 472 -22.28 2.33 -16.43
C GLY A 472 -23.05 3.60 -16.04
N GLY A 473 -22.43 4.55 -15.34
CA GLY A 473 -23.06 5.84 -15.09
C GLY A 473 -22.47 6.67 -13.97
N PHE A 474 -23.07 7.84 -13.81
CA PHE A 474 -22.89 8.78 -12.72
C PHE A 474 -24.20 8.98 -11.96
N VAL A 475 -24.08 9.35 -10.70
CA VAL A 475 -25.17 9.89 -9.90
C VAL A 475 -24.74 11.23 -9.32
N GLU A 476 -25.69 12.12 -9.06
CA GLU A 476 -25.40 13.33 -8.30
C GLU A 476 -24.68 12.98 -6.99
N THR A 477 -23.58 13.68 -6.71
CA THR A 477 -22.61 13.26 -5.69
C THR A 477 -23.20 13.18 -4.29
N PHE A 478 -24.23 13.95 -3.99
CA PHE A 478 -24.91 13.87 -2.69
C PHE A 478 -25.59 12.51 -2.43
N ALA A 479 -25.96 11.78 -3.49
CA ALA A 479 -26.61 10.47 -3.40
C ALA A 479 -25.63 9.30 -3.64
N PHE A 480 -24.36 9.59 -3.94
CA PHE A 480 -23.35 8.55 -4.13
C PHE A 480 -23.10 7.75 -2.84
N GLY A 481 -23.06 6.42 -2.96
CA GLY A 481 -22.92 5.49 -1.83
C GLY A 481 -24.23 4.84 -1.38
N GLY A 482 -25.38 5.27 -1.92
CA GLY A 482 -26.67 4.64 -1.71
C GLY A 482 -26.94 3.45 -2.63
N LEU A 483 -28.11 2.82 -2.48
CA LEU A 483 -28.55 1.74 -3.37
C LEU A 483 -28.73 2.26 -4.81
N ALA A 484 -28.36 1.43 -5.78
CA ALA A 484 -28.52 1.75 -7.20
C ALA A 484 -30.01 2.01 -7.56
N PRO A 485 -30.29 2.87 -8.56
CA PRO A 485 -31.65 3.09 -9.02
C PRO A 485 -32.26 1.79 -9.59
N SER A 486 -33.58 1.71 -9.57
CA SER A 486 -34.33 0.61 -10.17
C SER A 486 -34.23 0.59 -11.71
N THR A 487 -34.01 1.75 -12.34
CA THR A 487 -33.78 1.92 -13.78
C THR A 487 -32.52 2.74 -14.04
N GLN A 488 -31.80 2.46 -15.13
CA GLN A 488 -30.61 3.21 -15.56
C GLN A 488 -30.93 4.24 -16.65
N GLU A 489 -32.11 4.87 -16.56
CA GLU A 489 -32.50 5.91 -17.49
C GLU A 489 -31.87 7.25 -17.10
N GLU A 490 -31.51 8.06 -18.09
CA GLU A 490 -31.03 9.40 -17.85
C GLU A 490 -32.14 10.27 -17.26
N GLY A 491 -31.84 10.95 -16.15
CA GLY A 491 -32.77 11.92 -15.57
C GLY A 491 -32.87 11.81 -14.06
N LEU A 492 -33.88 12.50 -13.51
CA LEU A 492 -34.18 12.49 -12.08
C LEU A 492 -34.93 11.20 -11.73
N THR A 493 -34.38 10.41 -10.80
CA THR A 493 -34.95 9.14 -10.38
C THR A 493 -34.73 8.89 -8.89
N GLU A 494 -35.49 7.95 -8.32
CA GLU A 494 -35.28 7.49 -6.95
C GLU A 494 -34.06 6.58 -6.87
N VAL A 495 -33.13 6.94 -5.99
CA VAL A 495 -31.97 6.15 -5.61
C VAL A 495 -31.98 5.91 -4.12
N GLY A 496 -31.30 4.87 -3.65
CA GLY A 496 -31.14 4.69 -2.21
C GLY A 496 -30.39 5.87 -1.61
N LYS A 497 -30.79 6.31 -0.42
CA LYS A 497 -30.05 7.31 0.32
C LYS A 497 -28.76 6.71 0.87
N PRO A 498 -27.61 7.38 0.73
CA PRO A 498 -26.38 6.90 1.37
C PRO A 498 -26.49 7.06 2.90
N GLU A 499 -25.95 6.09 3.64
CA GLU A 499 -25.91 6.14 5.13
C GLU A 499 -25.13 7.37 5.63
N LYS A 500 -24.10 7.78 4.88
CA LYS A 500 -23.29 8.97 5.15
C LYS A 500 -22.98 9.71 3.86
N PRO A 501 -22.80 11.04 3.90
CA PRO A 501 -22.38 11.81 2.74
C PRO A 501 -21.06 11.29 2.15
N PHE A 502 -20.97 11.27 0.82
CA PHE A 502 -19.68 11.17 0.14
C PHE A 502 -18.93 12.50 0.23
N ALA A 503 -18.35 12.77 1.39
CA ALA A 503 -17.74 14.04 1.75
C ALA A 503 -16.38 14.28 1.07
N LEU A 504 -15.98 15.56 1.00
CA LEU A 504 -14.71 16.00 0.41
C LEU A 504 -13.48 15.26 0.97
N PRO A 505 -13.34 14.99 2.29
CA PRO A 505 -12.21 14.21 2.80
C PRO A 505 -12.08 12.82 2.16
N TYR A 506 -13.19 12.14 1.83
CA TYR A 506 -13.14 10.86 1.13
C TYR A 506 -12.63 11.04 -0.30
N ALA A 507 -13.15 12.02 -1.05
CA ALA A 507 -12.74 12.25 -2.42
C ALA A 507 -11.24 12.61 -2.54
N VAL A 508 -10.75 13.49 -1.65
CA VAL A 508 -9.32 13.87 -1.57
C VAL A 508 -8.45 12.66 -1.21
N ALA A 509 -8.91 11.82 -0.29
CA ALA A 509 -8.19 10.62 0.13
C ALA A 509 -8.13 9.56 -0.97
N ILE A 510 -9.26 9.24 -1.61
CA ILE A 510 -9.34 8.27 -2.72
C ILE A 510 -8.43 8.70 -3.87
N SER A 511 -8.42 10.00 -4.22
CA SER A 511 -7.56 10.55 -5.26
C SER A 511 -6.06 10.47 -4.92
N SER A 512 -5.71 10.18 -3.67
CA SER A 512 -4.35 10.18 -3.16
C SER A 512 -3.95 8.90 -2.42
N TRP A 513 -4.69 7.81 -2.59
CA TRP A 513 -4.59 6.60 -1.75
C TRP A 513 -3.29 5.78 -1.90
N ALA A 514 -2.38 6.16 -2.80
CA ALA A 514 -1.12 5.45 -3.00
C ALA A 514 -0.28 5.23 -1.70
N PRO A 515 -0.20 6.16 -0.73
CA PRO A 515 0.46 5.93 0.57
C PRO A 515 -0.32 5.01 1.50
N ALA A 516 -1.66 5.04 1.45
CA ALA A 516 -2.50 4.13 2.21
C ALA A 516 -2.36 2.68 1.72
N ASN A 517 -1.90 2.48 0.48
CA ASN A 517 -1.40 1.18 0.00
C ASN A 517 -0.32 0.60 0.88
N TYR A 518 0.68 1.42 1.16
CA TYR A 518 1.73 1.02 2.06
C TYR A 518 1.21 0.82 3.48
N MET A 519 0.20 1.58 3.93
CA MET A 519 -0.40 1.44 5.27
C MET A 519 -1.23 0.15 5.44
N GLU A 520 -1.94 -0.25 4.39
CA GLU A 520 -2.77 -1.46 4.37
C GLU A 520 -1.92 -2.72 4.11
N LEU A 521 -0.86 -2.60 3.29
CA LEU A 521 0.23 -3.57 3.22
C LEU A 521 1.04 -3.61 4.53
N SER A 522 1.09 -2.52 5.30
CA SER A 522 1.80 -2.41 6.58
C SER A 522 0.98 -2.81 7.79
N ARG A 523 0.11 -3.83 7.67
CA ARG A 523 -0.09 -4.77 8.80
C ARG A 523 1.27 -5.27 9.35
N VAL A 524 2.32 -5.18 8.52
CA VAL A 524 3.72 -5.25 8.91
C VAL A 524 4.32 -3.83 8.99
N THR A 525 4.57 -3.31 10.19
CA THR A 525 5.70 -2.41 10.59
C THR A 525 5.35 -1.18 11.45
N ALA A 526 5.52 -1.35 12.76
CA ALA A 526 6.07 -0.31 13.65
C ALA A 526 7.49 0.16 13.24
N ASP A 527 8.07 -0.46 12.21
CA ASP A 527 9.41 -0.25 11.65
C ASP A 527 9.55 0.98 10.72
N HIS A 528 8.45 1.51 10.15
CA HIS A 528 8.54 2.69 9.27
C HIS A 528 8.92 3.98 10.00
N LEU A 529 8.67 4.06 11.32
CA LEU A 529 9.07 5.20 12.14
C LEU A 529 10.59 5.21 12.41
N ASN A 530 11.29 4.08 12.30
CA ASN A 530 12.74 3.99 12.55
C ASN A 530 13.61 4.16 11.29
N GLN A 531 13.09 3.92 10.08
CA GLN A 531 13.89 4.02 8.85
C GLN A 531 14.19 5.46 8.39
N ARG A 532 13.38 6.46 8.81
CA ARG A 532 13.62 7.86 8.45
C ARG A 532 14.77 8.50 9.21
N GLN A 533 15.16 7.97 10.37
CA GLN A 533 16.30 8.51 11.14
C GLN A 533 17.65 8.22 10.47
N ARG A 534 17.73 7.28 9.52
CA ARG A 534 18.99 6.90 8.83
C ARG A 534 19.17 7.50 7.43
N ARG A 535 18.16 8.15 6.83
CA ARG A 535 18.24 8.72 5.46
C ARG A 535 18.72 10.17 5.39
N LEU A 536 19.25 10.74 6.47
CA LEU A 536 19.79 12.11 6.50
C LEU A 536 21.31 12.19 6.23
N SER A 537 21.98 11.12 5.77
CA SER A 537 23.44 11.12 5.65
C SER A 537 24.01 10.43 4.41
N THR A 538 23.51 10.72 3.19
CA THR A 538 24.31 10.55 1.94
C THR A 538 23.70 11.32 0.75
N PRO A 539 24.52 11.83 -0.20
CA PRO A 539 24.04 12.66 -1.32
C PRO A 539 23.54 11.83 -2.51
N PHE A 540 22.63 12.46 -3.28
CA PHE A 540 21.92 11.92 -4.44
C PHE A 540 22.82 11.30 -5.52
N GLY A 541 22.44 10.11 -5.99
CA GLY A 541 22.86 9.51 -7.24
C GLY A 541 21.67 8.82 -7.91
N THR A 542 21.40 9.16 -9.17
CA THR A 542 20.40 8.55 -10.04
C THR A 542 20.88 7.15 -10.45
N GLY A 543 20.13 6.11 -10.11
CA GLY A 543 20.37 4.74 -10.56
C GLY A 543 19.05 3.97 -10.59
N ASP A 544 18.80 3.31 -11.71
CA ASP A 544 17.64 2.45 -11.97
C ASP A 544 17.55 1.33 -10.91
N PHE A 545 16.33 1.05 -10.43
CA PHE A 545 16.04 -0.04 -9.50
C PHE A 545 15.06 -1.04 -10.14
N ASP A 546 15.56 -2.24 -10.40
CA ASP A 546 14.76 -3.47 -10.57
C ASP A 546 14.26 -3.95 -9.20
N VAL A 547 12.99 -4.31 -9.09
CA VAL A 547 12.35 -4.78 -7.85
C VAL A 547 11.86 -6.22 -8.03
N PRO A 548 12.24 -7.18 -7.16
CA PRO A 548 11.69 -8.54 -7.18
C PRO A 548 10.30 -8.60 -6.55
N GLU A 549 9.39 -9.33 -7.21
CA GLU A 549 8.03 -9.63 -6.77
C GLU A 549 7.98 -10.42 -5.45
N LYS A 550 7.07 -10.04 -4.53
CA LYS A 550 6.00 -10.93 -3.98
C LYS A 550 5.11 -10.28 -2.90
N LYS A 551 3.80 -10.41 -3.17
CA LYS A 551 2.60 -10.53 -2.30
C LYS A 551 1.99 -9.27 -1.66
N LEU A 552 0.65 -9.31 -1.65
CA LEU A 552 -0.29 -8.24 -1.99
C LEU A 552 -1.39 -8.15 -0.92
N ALA A 553 -1.69 -6.93 -0.46
CA ALA A 553 -2.94 -6.52 0.19
C ALA A 553 -3.72 -5.57 -0.73
N PHE A 554 -4.99 -5.30 -0.41
CA PHE A 554 -5.98 -4.64 -1.26
C PHE A 554 -5.76 -3.17 -1.39
N VAL A 555 -5.19 -2.63 -2.48
CA VAL A 555 -5.03 -1.17 -2.40
C VAL A 555 -4.97 -0.29 -3.64
N ILE A 556 -5.74 0.79 -3.62
CA ILE A 556 -5.76 1.88 -4.61
C ILE A 556 -4.37 2.55 -4.72
N SER A 557 -3.78 2.55 -5.92
CA SER A 557 -2.53 3.30 -6.22
C SER A 557 -2.51 3.81 -7.66
N VAL A 558 -1.89 4.98 -7.86
CA VAL A 558 -1.73 5.70 -9.13
C VAL A 558 -0.54 5.13 -9.92
N LEU A 559 -0.77 4.68 -11.16
CA LEU A 559 0.29 4.31 -12.11
C LEU A 559 0.42 5.39 -13.19
N TRP A 560 1.65 5.79 -13.49
CA TRP A 560 2.00 6.85 -14.44
C TRP A 560 2.39 6.23 -15.79
N SER A 561 1.95 6.82 -16.90
CA SER A 561 2.39 6.45 -18.25
C SER A 561 2.90 7.69 -18.97
N LEU A 562 4.22 7.78 -19.16
CA LEU A 562 4.82 8.63 -20.18
C LEU A 562 4.85 7.82 -21.49
N LYS A 563 3.89 8.03 -22.37
CA LYS A 563 4.11 7.72 -23.79
C LYS A 563 5.06 8.78 -24.35
N LYS A 564 6.31 8.41 -24.62
CA LYS A 564 7.13 9.14 -25.59
C LYS A 564 6.48 8.97 -26.96
N THR A 565 5.76 9.96 -27.44
CA THR A 565 5.46 10.09 -28.87
C THR A 565 6.73 10.49 -29.60
N LYS A 566 7.07 9.74 -30.64
CA LYS A 566 7.94 10.20 -31.72
C LYS A 566 7.15 11.11 -32.64
#